data_AF-A0A2K1EDC1-F1
#
_entry.id   AF-A0A2K1EDC1-F1
#
_cell.length_a   1.000
_cell.length_b   1.000
_cell.length_c   1.000
_cell.angle_alpha   90.00
_cell.angle_beta   90.00
_cell.angle_gamma   90.00
#
_symmetry.space_group_name_H-M   'P 1'
#
loop_
_entity.id
_entity.type
_entity.pdbx_description
1 polymer ?
#
loop_
_entity_poly.entity_id
_entity_poly.type
_entity_poly.pdbx_seq_one_letter_code
_entity_poly.pdbx_strand_id
1 'polypeptide(L)'
;MGLKAFFHDLHTTRRLILISASLFCTSIMVGWLSTGTIQSMLAQQMEGLGEVAQRLQNSEHPQWSFFVFIFFNNAIKCVLVIFMGAVFGIVPFIFLIVNGMVLGFVVHLQTDMGRSMYEVVVKGLLPHGVIELPVLIIACAFGLKFGINIMSTIGKSIGLKRKGTGPSWNVFMKQTLRVSLWSVILLLIAAAIESGITYRLLSQ
;
A
#
# COMPACT_ATOMS: atom_id res chain seq x y z
N MET A 1 -6.50 19.71 12.73
CA MET A 1 -5.85 18.75 11.82
C MET A 1 -4.67 19.45 11.19
N GLY A 2 -3.43 19.08 11.53
CA GLY A 2 -2.25 19.77 11.02
C GLY A 2 -1.09 18.81 10.80
N LEU A 3 -0.14 19.20 9.96
CA LEU A 3 1.01 18.38 9.56
C LEU A 3 1.82 17.88 10.78
N LYS A 4 2.04 18.74 11.78
CA LYS A 4 2.69 18.37 13.06
C LYS A 4 1.98 17.20 13.76
N ALA A 5 0.65 17.20 13.71
CA ALA A 5 -0.18 16.20 14.35
C ALA A 5 -0.14 14.86 13.59
N PHE A 6 0.00 14.90 12.25
CA PHE A 6 0.23 13.71 11.43
C PHE A 6 1.60 13.07 11.72
N PHE A 7 2.68 13.86 11.76
CA PHE A 7 4.01 13.35 12.12
C PHE A 7 4.05 12.76 13.53
N HIS A 8 3.37 13.39 14.49
CA HIS A 8 3.22 12.84 15.82
C HIS A 8 2.53 11.46 15.80
N ASP A 9 1.44 11.30 15.03
CA ASP A 9 0.71 10.03 14.92
C ASP A 9 1.58 8.93 14.28
N LEU A 10 2.39 9.28 13.27
CA LEU A 10 3.42 8.39 12.70
C LEU A 10 4.44 7.96 13.75
N HIS A 11 4.98 8.91 14.51
CA HIS A 11 6.00 8.63 15.51
C HIS A 11 5.47 7.73 16.63
N THR A 12 4.24 7.95 17.10
CA THR A 12 3.61 7.07 18.11
C THR A 12 3.36 5.65 17.58
N THR A 13 3.17 5.49 16.27
CA THR A 13 2.86 4.21 15.61
C THR A 13 4.11 3.57 14.96
N ARG A 14 5.29 4.16 15.15
CA ARG A 14 6.54 3.78 14.47
C ARG A 14 6.89 2.30 14.54
N ARG A 15 6.59 1.63 15.66
CA ARG A 15 6.86 0.20 15.82
C ARG A 15 6.05 -0.65 14.85
N LEU A 16 4.76 -0.34 14.68
CA LEU A 16 3.90 -1.05 13.73
C LEU A 16 4.26 -0.71 12.29
N ILE A 17 4.70 0.52 12.03
CA ILE A 17 5.22 0.92 10.72
C ILE A 17 6.47 0.10 10.37
N LEU A 18 7.43 -0.03 11.31
CA LEU A 18 8.63 -0.83 11.11
C LEU A 18 8.30 -2.32 10.89
N ILE A 19 7.38 -2.90 11.69
CA ILE A 19 6.93 -4.28 11.50
C ILE A 19 6.28 -4.46 10.11
N SER A 20 5.44 -3.51 9.70
CA SER A 20 4.79 -3.54 8.38
C SER A 20 5.81 -3.42 7.27
N ALA A 21 6.80 -2.54 7.41
CA ALA A 21 7.90 -2.39 6.45
C ALA A 21 8.74 -3.66 6.35
N SER A 22 9.11 -4.28 7.47
CA SER A 22 9.83 -5.55 7.47
C SER A 22 9.03 -6.66 6.80
N LEU A 23 7.74 -6.79 7.12
CA LEU A 23 6.84 -7.74 6.48
C LEU A 23 6.74 -7.52 4.96
N PHE A 24 6.64 -6.25 4.55
CA PHE A 24 6.62 -5.88 3.14
C PHE A 24 7.91 -6.30 2.43
N CYS A 25 9.08 -6.01 3.01
CA CYS A 25 10.37 -6.42 2.46
C CYS A 25 10.51 -7.95 2.35
N THR A 26 10.10 -8.70 3.37
CA THR A 26 10.08 -10.16 3.30
C THR A 26 9.15 -10.65 2.19
N SER A 27 8.00 -10.01 2.02
CA SER A 27 7.04 -10.36 0.98
C SER A 27 7.57 -10.07 -0.43
N ILE A 28 8.36 -9.01 -0.62
CA ILE A 28 9.10 -8.77 -1.87
C ILE A 28 10.05 -9.92 -2.17
N MET A 29 10.84 -10.36 -1.20
CA MET A 29 11.76 -11.49 -1.38
C MET A 29 11.01 -12.77 -1.76
N VAL A 30 9.86 -13.03 -1.12
CA VAL A 30 9.00 -14.17 -1.46
C VAL A 30 8.44 -14.05 -2.87
N GLY A 31 8.01 -12.86 -3.29
CA GLY A 31 7.53 -12.61 -4.66
C GLY A 31 8.60 -12.81 -5.72
N TRP A 32 9.83 -12.35 -5.43
CA TRP A 32 10.97 -12.54 -6.32
C TRP A 32 11.33 -14.02 -6.49
N LEU A 33 11.34 -14.78 -5.41
CA LEU A 33 11.65 -16.22 -5.42
C LEU A 33 10.44 -17.09 -5.74
N SER A 34 9.30 -16.48 -6.09
CA SER A 34 8.04 -17.22 -6.25
C SER A 34 8.11 -18.17 -7.44
N THR A 35 7.64 -19.40 -7.21
CA THR A 35 7.56 -20.46 -8.23
C THR A 35 6.22 -21.19 -8.12
N GLY A 36 5.84 -21.95 -9.15
CA GLY A 36 4.66 -22.80 -9.13
C GLY A 36 3.35 -22.02 -8.93
N THR A 37 2.55 -22.40 -7.92
CA THR A 37 1.22 -21.81 -7.68
C THR A 37 1.26 -20.32 -7.37
N ILE A 38 2.27 -19.84 -6.64
CA ILE A 38 2.39 -18.42 -6.31
C ILE A 38 2.66 -17.63 -7.60
N GLN A 39 3.53 -18.14 -8.46
CA GLN A 39 3.82 -17.54 -9.76
C GLN A 39 2.56 -17.43 -10.63
N SER A 40 1.74 -18.49 -10.72
CA SER A 40 0.51 -18.44 -11.52
C SER A 40 -0.50 -17.41 -10.97
N MET A 41 -0.62 -17.30 -9.65
CA MET A 41 -1.49 -16.30 -9.02
C MET A 41 -1.00 -14.87 -9.29
N LEU A 42 0.31 -14.63 -9.24
CA LEU A 42 0.89 -13.31 -9.51
C LEU A 42 0.82 -12.95 -11.00
N ALA A 43 1.02 -13.93 -11.89
CA ALA A 43 0.86 -13.77 -13.33
C ALA A 43 -0.57 -13.36 -13.71
N GLN A 44 -1.59 -13.99 -13.12
CA GLN A 44 -2.99 -13.63 -13.33
C GLN A 44 -3.30 -12.18 -12.91
N GLN A 45 -2.69 -11.71 -11.81
CA GLN A 45 -2.84 -10.31 -11.40
C GLN A 45 -2.18 -9.34 -12.40
N MET A 46 -1.02 -9.71 -12.95
CA MET A 46 -0.34 -8.91 -13.99
C MET A 46 -1.13 -8.83 -15.27
N GLU A 47 -1.74 -9.94 -15.71
CA GLU A 47 -2.60 -9.97 -16.89
C GLU A 47 -3.81 -9.04 -16.74
N GLY A 48 -4.50 -9.09 -15.59
CA GLY A 48 -5.61 -8.18 -15.30
C GLY A 48 -5.19 -6.70 -15.26
N LEU A 49 -3.99 -6.40 -14.75
CA LEU A 49 -3.44 -5.03 -14.79
C LEU A 49 -3.04 -4.61 -16.21
N GLY A 50 -2.53 -5.54 -17.02
CA GLY A 50 -2.19 -5.31 -18.43
C GLY A 50 -3.42 -4.98 -19.28
N GLU A 51 -4.52 -5.71 -19.09
CA GLU A 51 -5.79 -5.44 -19.77
C GLU A 51 -6.33 -4.03 -19.44
N VAL A 52 -6.27 -3.66 -18.16
CA VAL A 52 -6.68 -2.31 -17.72
C VAL A 52 -5.75 -1.25 -18.31
N ALA A 53 -4.43 -1.46 -18.30
CA ALA A 53 -3.48 -0.54 -18.90
C ALA A 53 -3.74 -0.32 -20.40
N GLN A 54 -4.04 -1.39 -21.15
CA GLN A 54 -4.37 -1.29 -22.57
C GLN A 54 -5.67 -0.50 -22.81
N ARG A 55 -6.69 -0.70 -21.97
CA ARG A 55 -7.94 0.09 -22.02
C ARG A 55 -7.69 1.58 -21.74
N LEU A 56 -6.79 1.89 -20.81
CA LEU A 56 -6.42 3.27 -20.48
C LEU A 56 -5.57 3.93 -21.57
N GLN A 57 -4.72 3.18 -22.28
CA GLN A 57 -3.96 3.69 -23.43
C GLN A 57 -4.85 4.05 -24.62
N ASN A 58 -5.95 3.32 -24.82
CA ASN A 58 -6.88 3.52 -25.93
C ASN A 58 -7.97 4.58 -25.63
N SER A 59 -7.90 5.29 -24.50
CA SER A 59 -8.88 6.32 -24.17
C SER A 59 -8.59 7.64 -24.92
N GLU A 60 -9.59 8.53 -25.01
CA GLU A 60 -9.42 9.83 -25.68
C GLU A 60 -8.36 10.73 -25.02
N HIS A 61 -8.15 10.55 -23.71
CA HIS A 61 -7.16 11.28 -22.92
C HIS A 61 -6.36 10.32 -22.03
N PRO A 62 -5.38 9.57 -22.59
CA PRO A 62 -4.67 8.52 -21.85
C PRO A 62 -4.02 9.02 -20.58
N GLN A 63 -3.35 10.18 -20.63
CA GLN A 63 -2.72 10.82 -19.45
C GLN A 63 -3.69 10.99 -18.28
N TRP A 64 -4.87 11.54 -18.58
CA TRP A 64 -5.87 11.85 -17.57
C TRP A 64 -6.55 10.57 -17.08
N SER A 65 -6.81 9.62 -17.96
CA SER A 65 -7.34 8.29 -17.60
C SER A 65 -6.38 7.54 -16.68
N PHE A 66 -5.07 7.52 -16.98
CA PHE A 66 -4.05 6.94 -16.11
C PHE A 66 -4.00 7.65 -14.75
N PHE A 67 -3.93 8.99 -14.74
CA PHE A 67 -3.95 9.79 -13.50
C PHE A 67 -5.13 9.42 -12.59
N VAL A 68 -6.35 9.48 -13.14
CA VAL A 68 -7.58 9.18 -12.40
C VAL A 68 -7.57 7.73 -11.91
N PHE A 69 -7.23 6.78 -12.78
CA PHE A 69 -7.21 5.37 -12.42
C PHE A 69 -6.23 5.10 -11.28
N ILE A 70 -4.97 5.52 -11.40
CA ILE A 70 -3.93 5.31 -10.39
C ILE A 70 -4.34 5.97 -9.07
N PHE A 71 -4.71 7.25 -9.11
CA PHE A 71 -5.08 8.00 -7.91
C PHE A 71 -6.23 7.33 -7.16
N PHE A 72 -7.35 7.06 -7.83
CA PHE A 72 -8.52 6.49 -7.16
C PHE A 72 -8.26 5.06 -6.71
N ASN A 73 -7.57 4.25 -7.50
CA ASN A 73 -7.27 2.87 -7.13
C ASN A 73 -6.41 2.82 -5.85
N ASN A 74 -5.35 3.62 -5.78
CA ASN A 74 -4.47 3.67 -4.61
C ASN A 74 -5.11 4.37 -3.41
N ALA A 75 -5.85 5.46 -3.61
CA ALA A 75 -6.56 6.17 -2.54
C ALA A 75 -7.64 5.28 -1.91
N ILE A 76 -8.47 4.62 -2.72
CA ILE A 76 -9.52 3.72 -2.24
C ILE A 76 -8.90 2.54 -1.49
N LYS A 77 -7.90 1.86 -2.07
CA LYS A 77 -7.20 0.76 -1.40
C LYS A 77 -6.61 1.18 -0.06
N CYS A 78 -5.92 2.31 0.01
CA CYS A 78 -5.31 2.79 1.26
C CYS A 78 -6.35 3.15 2.33
N VAL A 79 -7.45 3.79 1.95
CA VAL A 79 -8.52 4.12 2.91
C VAL A 79 -9.21 2.84 3.38
N LEU A 80 -9.58 1.95 2.46
CA LEU A 80 -10.23 0.68 2.79
C LEU A 80 -9.37 -0.18 3.69
N VAL A 81 -8.07 -0.34 3.41
CA VAL A 81 -7.20 -1.23 4.18
C VAL A 81 -7.04 -0.77 5.64
N ILE A 82 -7.07 0.54 5.89
CA ILE A 82 -7.06 1.12 7.23
C ILE A 82 -8.30 0.69 8.01
N PHE A 83 -9.49 0.85 7.42
CA PHE A 83 -10.77 0.56 8.08
C PHE A 83 -11.07 -0.94 8.15
N MET A 84 -10.73 -1.70 7.11
CA MET A 84 -10.79 -3.16 7.12
C MET A 84 -9.84 -3.79 8.14
N GLY A 85 -8.88 -3.02 8.66
CA GLY A 85 -8.15 -3.36 9.88
C GLY A 85 -9.04 -3.72 11.06
N ALA A 86 -10.29 -3.23 11.13
CA ALA A 86 -11.27 -3.63 12.13
C ALA A 86 -11.53 -5.15 12.16
N VAL A 87 -11.31 -5.86 11.05
CA VAL A 87 -11.36 -7.33 10.96
C VAL A 87 -10.06 -7.94 11.51
N PHE A 88 -9.75 -7.61 12.77
CA PHE A 88 -8.59 -8.11 13.53
C PHE A 88 -7.22 -7.88 12.87
N GLY A 89 -7.12 -6.94 11.92
CA GLY A 89 -5.88 -6.65 11.20
C GLY A 89 -5.53 -7.70 10.14
N ILE A 90 -6.39 -8.67 9.86
CA ILE A 90 -6.12 -9.74 8.88
C ILE A 90 -6.02 -9.15 7.47
N VAL A 91 -6.94 -8.25 7.11
CA VAL A 91 -6.95 -7.61 5.80
C VAL A 91 -5.67 -6.80 5.52
N PRO A 92 -5.24 -5.85 6.37
CA PRO A 92 -3.97 -5.14 6.15
C PRO A 92 -2.74 -6.06 6.14
N PHE A 93 -2.75 -7.15 6.91
CA PHE A 93 -1.68 -8.13 6.90
C PHE A 93 -1.55 -8.84 5.53
N ILE A 94 -2.66 -9.38 5.02
CA ILE A 94 -2.69 -10.04 3.70
C ILE A 94 -2.37 -9.02 2.60
N PHE A 95 -2.91 -7.81 2.70
CA PHE A 95 -2.68 -6.75 1.72
C PHE A 95 -1.20 -6.37 1.62
N LEU A 96 -0.48 -6.25 2.75
CA LEU A 96 0.98 -6.06 2.77
C LEU A 96 1.71 -7.18 2.03
N ILE A 97 1.32 -8.43 2.29
CA ILE A 97 1.96 -9.60 1.70
C ILE A 97 1.75 -9.62 0.18
N VAL A 98 0.50 -9.50 -0.27
CA VAL A 98 0.17 -9.54 -1.70
C VAL A 98 0.86 -8.41 -2.46
N ASN A 99 0.80 -7.16 -1.96
CA ASN A 99 1.45 -6.04 -2.65
C ASN A 99 2.98 -6.19 -2.67
N GLY A 100 3.59 -6.72 -1.60
CA GLY A 100 5.02 -6.99 -1.58
C GLY A 100 5.40 -8.08 -2.58
N MET A 101 4.66 -9.19 -2.62
CA MET A 101 4.92 -10.28 -3.55
C MET A 101 4.75 -9.85 -5.01
N VAL A 102 3.69 -9.10 -5.32
CA VAL A 102 3.47 -8.53 -6.67
C VAL A 102 4.65 -7.67 -7.08
N LEU A 103 5.13 -6.79 -6.18
CA LEU A 103 6.29 -5.96 -6.46
C LEU A 103 7.53 -6.82 -6.75
N GLY A 104 7.85 -7.78 -5.88
CA GLY A 104 9.00 -8.68 -6.08
C GLY A 104 8.93 -9.48 -7.38
N PHE A 105 7.74 -9.96 -7.74
CA PHE A 105 7.51 -10.69 -8.98
C PHE A 105 7.68 -9.82 -10.23
N VAL A 106 7.19 -8.59 -10.21
CA VAL A 106 7.43 -7.62 -11.30
C VAL A 106 8.92 -7.40 -11.50
N VAL A 107 9.70 -7.23 -10.43
CA VAL A 107 11.15 -7.03 -10.59
C VAL A 107 11.80 -8.31 -11.15
N HIS A 108 11.38 -9.51 -10.72
CA HIS A 108 11.89 -10.79 -11.23
C HIS A 108 11.62 -10.97 -12.74
N LEU A 109 10.39 -10.74 -13.19
CA LEU A 109 10.03 -10.82 -14.61
C LEU A 109 10.88 -9.89 -15.48
N GLN A 110 11.12 -8.67 -14.99
CA GLN A 110 11.86 -7.68 -15.74
C GLN A 110 13.35 -8.02 -15.82
N THR A 111 13.93 -8.62 -14.79
CA THR A 111 15.31 -9.14 -14.86
C THR A 111 15.44 -10.34 -15.79
N ASP A 112 14.42 -11.21 -15.87
CA ASP A 112 14.42 -12.34 -16.81
C ASP A 112 14.34 -11.87 -18.28
N MET A 113 13.68 -10.74 -18.54
CA MET A 113 13.65 -10.10 -19.87
C MET A 113 14.98 -9.39 -20.25
N GLY A 114 16.04 -9.56 -19.46
CA GLY A 114 17.36 -8.97 -19.75
C GLY A 114 17.44 -7.46 -19.51
N ARG A 115 16.41 -6.84 -18.91
CA ARG A 115 16.50 -5.43 -18.50
C ARG A 115 17.40 -5.33 -17.28
N SER A 116 18.28 -4.34 -17.29
CA SER A 116 19.13 -4.07 -16.14
C SER A 116 18.26 -3.78 -14.91
N MET A 117 18.61 -4.34 -13.75
CA MET A 117 17.90 -4.10 -12.49
C MET A 117 17.77 -2.60 -12.18
N TYR A 118 18.74 -1.80 -12.64
CA TYR A 118 18.69 -0.34 -12.63
C TYR A 118 17.53 0.22 -13.46
N GLU A 119 17.33 -0.21 -14.70
CA GLU A 119 16.19 0.25 -15.52
C GLU A 119 14.84 -0.15 -14.96
N VAL A 120 14.73 -1.36 -14.40
CA VAL A 120 13.50 -1.86 -13.78
C VAL A 120 13.12 -1.02 -12.57
N VAL A 121 14.10 -0.77 -11.70
CA VAL A 121 13.89 0.00 -10.47
C VAL A 121 13.70 1.48 -10.77
N VAL A 122 14.46 2.06 -11.71
CA VAL A 122 14.46 3.51 -11.99
C VAL A 122 13.33 3.94 -12.93
N LYS A 123 13.02 3.17 -13.97
CA LYS A 123 11.97 3.52 -14.94
C LYS A 123 10.62 2.92 -14.58
N GLY A 124 10.59 1.76 -13.91
CA GLY A 124 9.37 1.05 -13.54
C GLY A 124 8.91 1.29 -12.10
N LEU A 125 9.80 1.20 -11.11
CA LEU A 125 9.42 1.25 -9.69
C LEU A 125 9.52 2.66 -9.08
N LEU A 126 10.50 3.46 -9.47
CA LEU A 126 10.81 4.76 -8.89
C LEU A 126 9.75 5.84 -9.11
N PRO A 127 9.02 5.90 -10.25
CA PRO A 127 7.94 6.88 -10.42
C PRO A 127 6.83 6.71 -9.39
N HIS A 128 6.57 5.47 -8.98
CA HIS A 128 5.45 5.07 -8.13
C HIS A 128 5.89 4.89 -6.66
N GLY A 129 7.05 4.27 -6.46
CA GLY A 129 7.42 3.65 -5.20
C GLY A 129 7.86 4.59 -4.10
N VAL A 130 8.28 5.82 -4.43
CA VAL A 130 8.85 6.75 -3.43
C VAL A 130 7.79 7.31 -2.49
N ILE A 131 6.59 7.58 -3.00
CA ILE A 131 5.49 8.12 -2.18
C ILE A 131 4.46 7.03 -1.88
N GLU A 132 4.10 6.20 -2.86
CA GLU A 132 3.00 5.24 -2.68
C GLU A 132 3.36 4.11 -1.72
N LEU A 133 4.58 3.55 -1.77
CA LEU A 133 4.97 2.45 -0.88
C LEU A 133 5.02 2.88 0.59
N PRO A 134 5.64 4.04 0.96
CA PRO A 134 5.54 4.53 2.32
C PRO A 134 4.10 4.77 2.77
N VAL A 135 3.25 5.34 1.90
CA VAL A 135 1.84 5.59 2.25
C VAL A 135 1.08 4.27 2.46
N LEU A 136 1.31 3.26 1.62
CA LEU A 136 0.72 1.93 1.75
C LEU A 136 1.14 1.26 3.06
N ILE A 137 2.44 1.28 3.38
CA ILE A 137 2.98 0.71 4.63
C ILE A 137 2.37 1.41 5.84
N ILE A 138 2.27 2.75 5.81
CA ILE A 138 1.63 3.53 6.88
C ILE A 138 0.14 3.14 7.00
N ALA A 139 -0.59 3.08 5.89
CA ALA A 139 -2.00 2.71 5.88
C ALA A 139 -2.22 1.32 6.49
N CYS A 140 -1.42 0.34 6.09
CA CYS A 140 -1.49 -1.02 6.65
C CYS A 140 -1.09 -1.06 8.13
N ALA A 141 -0.08 -0.30 8.56
CA ALA A 141 0.31 -0.21 9.96
C ALA A 141 -0.82 0.35 10.84
N PHE A 142 -1.55 1.35 10.35
CA PHE A 142 -2.73 1.88 11.03
C PHE A 142 -3.91 0.89 11.00
N GLY A 143 -4.09 0.14 9.92
CA GLY A 143 -5.06 -0.96 9.87
C GLY A 143 -4.75 -2.08 10.87
N LEU A 144 -3.49 -2.49 10.99
CA LEU A 144 -3.04 -3.46 12.01
C LEU A 144 -3.27 -2.92 13.42
N LYS A 145 -2.97 -1.64 13.65
CA LYS A 145 -3.26 -0.96 14.92
C LYS A 145 -4.76 -0.99 15.24
N PHE A 146 -5.62 -0.81 14.24
CA PHE A 146 -7.07 -0.96 14.38
C PHE A 146 -7.42 -2.37 14.86
N GLY A 147 -6.93 -3.40 14.18
CA GLY A 147 -7.18 -4.79 14.54
C GLY A 147 -6.76 -5.15 15.96
N ILE A 148 -5.58 -4.69 16.37
CA ILE A 148 -5.07 -4.87 17.73
C ILE A 148 -5.99 -4.19 18.77
N ASN A 149 -6.50 -2.99 18.46
CA ASN A 149 -7.42 -2.28 19.35
C ASN A 149 -8.78 -2.99 19.49
N ILE A 150 -9.32 -3.53 18.38
CA ILE A 150 -10.54 -4.34 18.41
C ILE A 150 -10.34 -5.60 19.25
N MET A 151 -9.27 -6.35 19.00
CA MET A 151 -8.96 -7.58 19.73
C MET A 151 -8.73 -7.31 21.23
N SER A 152 -8.09 -6.18 21.57
CA SER A 152 -7.90 -5.74 22.95
C SER A 152 -9.22 -5.37 23.64
N THR A 153 -10.14 -4.73 22.93
CA THR A 153 -11.47 -4.37 23.45
C THR A 153 -12.31 -5.62 23.73
N ILE A 154 -12.33 -6.57 22.79
CA ILE A 154 -13.03 -7.84 22.94
C ILE A 154 -12.41 -8.69 24.06
N GLY A 155 -11.08 -8.79 24.11
CA GLY A 155 -10.38 -9.56 25.16
C GLY A 155 -10.66 -9.03 26.57
N LYS A 156 -10.76 -7.72 26.75
CA LYS A 156 -11.18 -7.12 28.03
C LYS A 156 -12.61 -7.50 28.42
N SER A 157 -13.52 -7.54 27.43
CA SER A 157 -14.91 -7.96 27.65
C SER A 157 -15.02 -9.43 28.09
N ILE A 158 -14.03 -10.27 27.76
CA ILE A 158 -13.96 -11.69 28.11
C ILE A 158 -13.13 -11.92 29.41
N GLY A 159 -12.75 -10.86 30.12
CA GLY A 159 -12.03 -10.97 31.39
C GLY A 159 -10.51 -11.20 31.27
N LEU A 160 -9.94 -11.12 30.07
CA LEU A 160 -8.48 -11.16 29.87
C LEU A 160 -7.89 -9.83 30.41
N LYS A 161 -7.36 -9.86 31.63
CA LYS A 161 -6.69 -8.72 32.28
C LYS A 161 -5.45 -8.29 31.49
N ARG A 162 -5.60 -7.35 30.57
CA ARG A 162 -4.46 -6.67 29.94
C ARG A 162 -4.15 -5.39 30.71
N LYS A 163 -2.94 -5.29 31.27
CA LYS A 163 -2.37 -4.03 31.81
C LYS A 163 -2.29 -3.00 30.68
N GLY A 164 -3.27 -2.12 30.61
CA GLY A 164 -3.27 -1.02 29.66
C GLY A 164 -4.63 -0.33 29.61
N THR A 165 -4.67 0.93 30.01
CA THR A 165 -5.72 1.88 29.62
C THR A 165 -5.84 1.82 28.09
N GLY A 166 -6.96 1.30 27.58
CA GLY A 166 -7.16 1.26 26.13
C GLY A 166 -7.14 2.71 25.63
N PRO A 167 -6.60 2.98 24.43
CA PRO A 167 -6.68 4.32 23.87
C PRO A 167 -8.15 4.74 23.82
N SER A 168 -8.44 5.99 24.18
CA SER A 168 -9.76 6.56 23.95
C SER A 168 -10.12 6.33 22.48
N TRP A 169 -11.17 5.57 22.21
CA TRP A 169 -11.62 5.24 20.85
C TRP A 169 -11.77 6.51 19.99
N ASN A 170 -12.21 7.60 20.61
CA ASN A 170 -12.30 8.92 19.97
C ASN A 170 -10.94 9.46 19.51
N VAL A 171 -9.89 9.28 20.32
CA VAL A 171 -8.53 9.69 19.96
C VAL A 171 -8.01 8.82 18.82
N PHE A 172 -8.18 7.50 18.90
CA PHE A 172 -7.74 6.58 17.85
C PHE A 172 -8.45 6.84 16.52
N MET A 173 -9.77 7.05 16.52
CA MET A 173 -10.52 7.35 15.29
C MET A 173 -10.10 8.70 14.69
N LYS A 174 -9.85 9.72 15.52
CA LYS A 174 -9.32 11.01 15.05
C LYS A 174 -7.92 10.87 14.42
N GLN A 175 -7.06 10.01 14.97
CA GLN A 175 -5.76 9.70 14.38
C GLN A 175 -5.91 8.97 13.04
N THR A 176 -6.77 7.95 13.02
CA THR A 176 -7.05 7.13 11.83
C THR A 176 -7.56 7.98 10.68
N LEU A 177 -8.59 8.81 10.92
CA LEU A 177 -9.12 9.73 9.92
C LEU A 177 -8.07 10.73 9.43
N ARG A 178 -7.25 11.27 10.34
CA ARG A 178 -6.17 12.19 9.96
C ARG A 178 -5.16 11.51 9.04
N VAL A 179 -4.75 10.28 9.37
CA VAL A 179 -3.84 9.50 8.54
C VAL A 179 -4.47 9.18 7.20
N SER A 180 -5.72 8.72 7.15
CA SER A 180 -6.45 8.48 5.89
C SER A 180 -6.47 9.73 4.99
N LEU A 181 -6.78 10.90 5.55
CA LEU A 181 -6.81 12.16 4.79
C LEU A 181 -5.42 12.54 4.25
N TRP A 182 -4.38 12.48 5.09
CA TRP A 182 -3.01 12.77 4.65
C TRP A 182 -2.49 11.74 3.63
N SER A 183 -2.83 10.46 3.78
CA SER A 183 -2.53 9.42 2.80
C SER A 183 -3.15 9.76 1.44
N VAL A 184 -4.42 10.17 1.39
CA VAL A 184 -5.07 10.57 0.12
C VAL A 184 -4.37 11.80 -0.49
N ILE A 185 -4.00 12.79 0.30
CA ILE A 185 -3.27 13.98 -0.19
C ILE A 185 -1.91 13.59 -0.76
N LEU A 186 -1.16 12.72 -0.07
CA LEU A 186 0.14 12.25 -0.54
C LEU A 186 0.01 11.42 -1.83
N LEU A 187 -1.01 10.57 -1.93
CA LEU A 187 -1.29 9.80 -3.14
C LEU A 187 -1.75 10.67 -4.31
N LEU A 188 -2.44 11.77 -4.05
CA LEU A 188 -2.77 12.76 -5.08
C LEU A 188 -1.51 13.38 -5.67
N ILE A 189 -0.55 13.74 -4.81
CA ILE A 189 0.76 14.26 -5.23
C ILE A 189 1.52 13.18 -6.02
N ALA A 190 1.51 11.93 -5.53
CA ALA A 190 2.13 10.80 -6.21
C ALA A 190 1.57 10.61 -7.62
N ALA A 191 0.24 10.50 -7.74
CA ALA A 191 -0.44 10.33 -9.02
C ALA A 191 -0.16 11.48 -10.00
N ALA A 192 -0.06 12.72 -9.51
CA ALA A 192 0.22 13.88 -10.37
C ALA A 192 1.65 13.85 -10.94
N ILE A 193 2.63 13.47 -10.11
CA ILE A 193 4.02 13.27 -10.54
C ILE A 193 4.09 12.12 -11.54
N GLU A 194 3.42 11.02 -11.20
CA GLU A 194 3.40 9.79 -11.96
C GLU A 194 2.76 9.93 -13.33
N SER A 195 1.57 10.51 -13.43
CA SER A 195 0.89 10.65 -14.73
C SER A 195 1.73 11.47 -15.73
N GLY A 196 2.54 12.40 -15.22
CA GLY A 196 3.49 13.16 -16.04
C GLY A 196 4.68 12.32 -16.51
N ILE A 197 5.19 11.40 -15.68
CA ILE A 197 6.34 10.54 -15.99
C ILE A 197 5.93 9.35 -16.84
N THR A 198 4.87 8.62 -16.45
CA THR A 198 4.34 7.43 -17.14
C THR A 198 3.97 7.73 -18.58
N TYR A 199 3.37 8.89 -18.85
CA TYR A 199 3.09 9.31 -20.22
C TYR A 199 4.37 9.47 -21.05
N ARG A 200 5.39 10.15 -20.51
CA ARG A 200 6.65 10.39 -21.23
C ARG A 200 7.41 9.10 -21.53
N LEU A 201 7.22 8.05 -20.73
CA LEU A 201 7.83 6.73 -20.91
C LEU A 201 7.05 5.86 -21.91
N LEU A 202 5.73 6.02 -22.03
CA LEU A 202 4.87 5.29 -22.97
C LEU A 202 4.71 5.99 -24.33
N SER A 203 5.07 7.27 -24.42
CA SER A 203 5.04 8.05 -25.67
C SER A 203 6.35 7.98 -26.47
N GLN A 204 7.24 7.03 -26.15
CA GLN A 204 8.48 6.71 -26.87
C GLN A 204 8.42 5.26 -27.35
#